data_AF-A0A6J4F2K5-F1
#
_entry.id   AF-A0A6J4F2K5-F1
#
_cell.length_a   1.000
_cell.length_b   1.000
_cell.length_c   1.000
_cell.angle_alpha   90.00
_cell.angle_beta   90.00
_cell.angle_gamma   90.00
#
_symmetry.space_group_name_H-M   'P 1'
#
loop_
_entity.id
_entity.type
_entity.pdbx_description
1 polymer ?
#
loop_
_entity_poly.entity_id
_entity_poly.type
_entity_poly.pdbx_seq_one_letter_code
_entity_poly.pdbx_strand_id
1 'polypeptide(L)'
;MKDCYNSVMLRFLPPASPEPAPFETVAGRDDAGVLVVCDHASAAIPARYGDLGLPAEALASHIAWDIGAAGVARLLAARLGCPAVLAGISRLVIDCNRMPGDPGSIPALTCGVAVPGNAAVTDAEADARAQAWFQPYHDAITTALAHLRRHGPVPAMVSVHSFTPCLGTAPRPWHVGVLSNRDRRMAEPVLAALAARPGLVVGDNQPYSGREINYTLDTHAGAAGLPHVSFEIRQDLVADPAGWGDWAALLADVLAPVLAESALHRIAIA
;
A
#
# COMPACT_ATOMS: atom_id res chain seq x y z
N MET A 1 -18.04 41.30 33.08
CA MET A 1 -17.93 40.08 33.91
C MET A 1 -18.72 38.99 33.18
N LYS A 2 -18.02 38.15 32.40
CA LYS A 2 -17.65 36.74 32.74
C LYS A 2 -18.88 35.83 32.57
N ASP A 3 -18.95 34.79 31.73
CA ASP A 3 -17.95 34.01 31.00
C ASP A 3 -18.61 33.33 29.78
N CYS A 4 -17.83 33.17 28.70
CA CYS A 4 -18.14 32.30 27.55
C CYS A 4 -18.10 30.82 27.98
N TYR A 5 -19.19 30.09 27.75
CA TYR A 5 -19.18 28.62 27.86
C TYR A 5 -18.58 28.03 26.57
N ASN A 6 -17.27 27.77 26.62
CA ASN A 6 -16.58 26.90 25.67
C ASN A 6 -17.14 25.48 25.83
N SER A 7 -17.99 25.05 24.90
CA SER A 7 -18.30 23.63 24.73
C SER A 7 -17.11 22.95 24.06
N VAL A 8 -16.18 22.48 24.88
CA VAL A 8 -15.18 21.51 24.43
C VAL A 8 -15.93 20.20 24.21
N MET A 9 -16.15 19.87 22.94
CA MET A 9 -16.49 18.51 22.52
C MET A 9 -15.36 17.58 22.99
N LEU A 10 -15.56 16.95 24.14
CA LEU A 10 -14.77 15.83 24.60
C LEU A 10 -14.95 14.70 23.57
N ARG A 11 -14.03 14.62 22.61
CA ARG A 11 -13.80 13.39 21.85
C ARG A 11 -13.39 12.34 22.88
N PHE A 12 -14.26 11.36 23.12
CA PHE A 12 -13.86 10.10 23.74
C PHE A 12 -12.80 9.48 22.82
N LEU A 13 -11.53 9.70 23.14
CA LEU A 13 -10.47 8.84 22.64
C LEU A 13 -10.60 7.55 23.45
N PRO A 14 -10.97 6.41 22.84
CA PRO A 14 -10.85 5.15 23.54
C PRO A 14 -9.40 5.00 24.04
N PRO A 15 -9.18 4.31 25.17
CA PRO A 15 -7.82 4.04 25.63
C PRO A 15 -7.03 3.43 24.47
N ALA A 16 -5.76 3.81 24.32
CA ALA A 16 -4.89 3.28 23.29
C ALA A 16 -4.94 1.75 23.37
N SER A 17 -5.52 1.12 22.35
CA SER A 17 -5.60 -0.33 22.29
C SER A 17 -4.16 -0.86 22.18
N PRO A 18 -3.80 -1.94 22.90
CA PRO A 18 -2.54 -2.64 22.65
C PRO A 18 -2.52 -3.31 21.27
N GLU A 19 -3.66 -3.35 20.59
CA GLU A 19 -3.80 -3.87 19.24
C GLU A 19 -3.41 -2.80 18.20
N PRO A 20 -2.60 -3.17 17.19
CA PRO A 20 -2.33 -2.28 16.07
C PRO A 20 -3.62 -1.87 15.38
N ALA A 21 -3.72 -0.58 15.05
CA ALA A 21 -4.83 -0.06 14.25
C ALA A 21 -4.89 -0.83 12.91
N PRO A 22 -6.09 -1.04 12.34
CA PRO A 22 -6.24 -1.72 11.05
C PRO A 22 -5.56 -0.96 9.91
N PHE A 23 -5.58 0.37 9.99
CA PHE A 23 -5.00 1.24 8.98
C PHE A 23 -4.68 2.62 9.57
N GLU A 24 -3.87 3.35 8.83
CA GLU A 24 -3.62 4.79 8.99
C GLU A 24 -4.16 5.52 7.76
N THR A 25 -4.69 6.73 7.96
CA THR A 25 -5.07 7.63 6.86
C THR A 25 -4.21 8.89 6.87
N VAL A 26 -3.75 9.29 5.69
CA VAL A 26 -3.16 10.61 5.45
C VAL A 26 -4.22 11.51 4.84
N ALA A 27 -4.40 12.71 5.38
CA ALA A 27 -5.33 13.69 4.84
C ALA A 27 -4.80 14.27 3.53
N GLY A 28 -5.71 14.61 2.62
CA GLY A 28 -5.43 15.31 1.37
C GLY A 28 -6.62 16.15 0.94
N ARG A 29 -6.55 16.76 -0.24
CA ARG A 29 -7.68 17.51 -0.78
C ARG A 29 -8.81 16.57 -1.21
N ASP A 30 -10.04 17.00 -0.98
CA ASP A 30 -11.25 16.23 -1.34
C ASP A 30 -11.39 16.03 -2.86
N ASP A 31 -10.77 16.91 -3.66
CA ASP A 31 -10.82 16.94 -5.12
C ASP A 31 -9.52 16.47 -5.80
N ALA A 32 -8.58 15.88 -5.05
CA ALA A 32 -7.24 15.56 -5.54
C ALA A 32 -7.20 14.60 -6.74
N GLY A 33 -8.30 13.88 -7.02
CA GLY A 33 -8.43 12.99 -8.18
C GLY A 33 -7.57 11.72 -8.13
N VAL A 34 -6.87 11.45 -7.02
CA VAL A 34 -6.03 10.27 -6.83
C VAL A 34 -6.02 9.83 -5.36
N LEU A 35 -5.91 8.53 -5.12
CA LEU A 35 -5.70 7.92 -3.81
C LEU A 35 -4.38 7.13 -3.82
N VAL A 36 -3.54 7.33 -2.79
CA VAL A 36 -2.37 6.48 -2.56
C VAL A 36 -2.71 5.36 -1.58
N VAL A 37 -2.25 4.14 -1.83
CA VAL A 37 -2.41 3.00 -0.92
C VAL A 37 -1.08 2.31 -0.66
N CYS A 38 -0.94 1.67 0.50
CA CYS A 38 0.21 0.83 0.85
C CYS A 38 -0.24 -0.35 1.72
N ASP A 39 -0.32 -1.54 1.12
CA ASP A 39 -0.88 -2.73 1.77
C ASP A 39 0.06 -3.37 2.81
N HIS A 40 1.37 -3.13 2.70
CA HIS A 40 2.39 -3.74 3.57
C HIS A 40 3.14 -2.68 4.38
N ALA A 41 2.43 -1.65 4.85
CA ALA A 41 3.04 -0.46 5.44
C ALA A 41 3.59 -0.65 6.87
N SER A 42 3.27 -1.75 7.54
CA SER A 42 3.53 -1.97 8.96
C SER A 42 4.08 -3.37 9.22
N ALA A 43 5.04 -3.48 10.14
CA ALA A 43 5.51 -4.77 10.67
C ALA A 43 4.76 -5.18 11.95
N ALA A 44 3.71 -4.46 12.35
CA ALA A 44 3.08 -4.68 13.64
C ALA A 44 2.42 -6.06 13.73
N ILE A 45 2.70 -6.77 14.82
CA ILE A 45 2.04 -8.03 15.19
C ILE A 45 1.30 -7.81 16.51
N PRO A 46 -0.01 -8.13 16.56
CA PRO A 46 -0.82 -8.13 17.77
C PRO A 46 -0.16 -8.91 18.90
N ALA A 47 -0.20 -8.37 20.11
CA ALA A 47 0.42 -9.00 21.28
C ALA A 47 -0.05 -10.45 21.50
N ARG A 48 -1.31 -10.75 21.16
CA ARG A 48 -1.89 -12.10 21.26
C ARG A 48 -1.25 -13.15 20.35
N TYR A 49 -0.55 -12.73 19.30
CA TYR A 49 0.19 -13.63 18.40
C TYR A 49 1.67 -13.75 18.74
N GLY A 50 2.16 -12.98 19.73
CA GLY A 50 3.56 -12.94 20.11
C GLY A 50 4.46 -12.61 18.91
N ASP A 51 5.41 -13.49 18.63
CA ASP A 51 6.35 -13.40 17.52
C ASP A 51 5.96 -14.30 16.32
N LEU A 52 4.77 -14.91 16.32
CA LEU A 52 4.36 -15.96 15.38
C LEU A 52 5.34 -17.15 15.32
N GLY A 53 6.16 -17.35 16.36
CA GLY A 53 7.24 -18.34 16.39
C GLY A 53 8.41 -18.01 15.47
N LEU A 54 8.58 -16.74 15.07
CA LEU A 54 9.65 -16.26 14.22
C LEU A 54 10.77 -15.62 15.05
N PRO A 55 12.03 -15.75 14.62
CA PRO A 55 13.12 -15.02 15.26
C PRO A 55 13.07 -13.53 14.87
N ALA A 56 13.70 -12.68 15.68
CA ALA A 56 13.63 -11.22 15.54
C ALA A 56 14.12 -10.73 14.17
N GLU A 57 15.14 -11.37 13.58
CA GLU A 57 15.65 -11.03 12.26
C GLU A 57 14.62 -11.26 11.14
N ALA A 58 13.78 -12.29 11.27
CA ALA A 58 12.73 -12.57 10.30
C ALA A 58 11.61 -11.53 10.40
N LEU A 59 11.22 -11.17 11.63
CA LEU A 59 10.25 -10.12 11.93
C LEU A 59 10.69 -8.73 11.46
N ALA A 60 11.99 -8.46 11.46
CA ALA A 60 12.56 -7.21 10.98
C ALA A 60 12.74 -7.17 9.44
N SER A 61 12.53 -8.28 8.75
CA SER A 61 12.81 -8.41 7.32
C SER A 61 11.60 -8.15 6.41
N HIS A 62 11.86 -8.14 5.11
CA HIS A 62 10.85 -7.95 4.05
C HIS A 62 9.69 -8.96 4.06
N ILE A 63 9.79 -10.07 4.78
CA ILE A 63 8.68 -11.02 4.88
C ILE A 63 7.54 -10.49 5.76
N ALA A 64 7.85 -9.57 6.69
CA ALA A 64 6.88 -9.00 7.62
C ALA A 64 6.15 -7.78 7.05
N TRP A 65 6.79 -7.04 6.14
CA TRP A 65 6.33 -5.74 5.63
C TRP A 65 7.25 -5.24 4.50
N ASP A 66 6.82 -4.19 3.80
CA ASP A 66 7.60 -3.56 2.73
C ASP A 66 8.42 -2.40 3.33
N ILE A 67 9.71 -2.65 3.55
CA ILE A 67 10.64 -1.71 4.18
C ILE A 67 10.70 -0.38 3.40
N GLY A 68 10.30 0.70 4.06
CA GLY A 68 10.34 2.06 3.51
C GLY A 68 9.14 2.46 2.66
N ALA A 69 8.32 1.52 2.20
CA ALA A 69 7.15 1.81 1.35
C ALA A 69 6.17 2.78 2.02
N ALA A 70 5.92 2.61 3.32
CA ALA A 70 5.07 3.50 4.10
C ALA A 70 5.59 4.95 4.15
N GLY A 71 6.92 5.12 4.24
CA GLY A 71 7.55 6.44 4.24
C GLY A 71 7.39 7.14 2.90
N VAL A 72 7.65 6.41 1.81
CA VAL A 72 7.43 6.90 0.43
C VAL A 72 5.96 7.24 0.21
N ALA A 73 5.02 6.37 0.59
CA ALA A 73 3.59 6.57 0.38
C ALA A 73 3.07 7.86 1.05
N ARG A 74 3.46 8.11 2.31
CA ARG A 74 3.09 9.35 3.03
C ARG A 74 3.64 10.60 2.33
N LEU A 75 4.92 10.58 1.97
CA LEU A 75 5.57 11.73 1.32
C LEU A 75 5.03 11.95 -0.10
N LEU A 76 4.73 10.89 -0.84
CA LEU A 76 4.12 10.96 -2.16
C LEU A 76 2.72 11.58 -2.08
N ALA A 77 1.89 11.12 -1.14
CA ALA A 77 0.56 11.66 -0.91
C ALA A 77 0.61 13.16 -0.55
N ALA A 78 1.53 13.55 0.34
CA ALA A 78 1.75 14.95 0.68
C ALA A 78 2.17 15.80 -0.54
N ARG A 79 3.06 15.28 -1.40
CA ARG A 79 3.52 15.98 -2.61
C ARG A 79 2.41 16.14 -3.66
N LEU A 80 1.55 15.14 -3.80
CA LEU A 80 0.39 15.20 -4.71
C LEU A 80 -0.81 15.94 -4.10
N GLY A 81 -0.76 16.25 -2.80
CA GLY A 81 -1.87 16.86 -2.07
C GLY A 81 -3.10 15.97 -2.02
N CYS A 82 -2.91 14.65 -1.99
CA CYS A 82 -3.97 13.64 -2.07
C CYS A 82 -4.04 12.78 -0.80
N PRO A 83 -5.18 12.13 -0.53
CA PRO A 83 -5.28 11.23 0.62
C PRO A 83 -4.46 9.94 0.41
N ALA A 84 -4.13 9.28 1.52
CA ALA A 84 -3.57 7.93 1.49
C ALA A 84 -4.19 7.01 2.55
N VAL A 85 -4.21 5.69 2.26
CA VAL A 85 -4.61 4.64 3.22
C VAL A 85 -3.50 3.59 3.31
N LEU A 86 -2.94 3.41 4.50
CA LEU A 86 -1.81 2.51 4.76
C LEU A 86 -2.24 1.42 5.74
N ALA A 87 -1.97 0.15 5.43
CA ALA A 87 -2.33 -0.95 6.32
C ALA A 87 -1.52 -0.88 7.62
N GLY A 88 -2.18 -1.07 8.77
CA GLY A 88 -1.54 -0.93 10.08
C GLY A 88 -0.96 -2.24 10.64
N ILE A 89 -1.11 -3.35 9.90
CA ILE A 89 -0.75 -4.71 10.32
C ILE A 89 0.37 -5.31 9.46
N SER A 90 1.15 -6.21 10.04
CA SER A 90 2.07 -7.07 9.27
C SER A 90 1.31 -8.00 8.34
N ARG A 91 1.82 -8.16 7.12
CA ARG A 91 1.32 -9.14 6.14
C ARG A 91 1.44 -10.60 6.62
N LEU A 92 2.24 -10.87 7.65
CA LEU A 92 2.33 -12.18 8.29
C LEU A 92 1.09 -12.51 9.14
N VAL A 93 0.41 -11.49 9.65
CA VAL A 93 -0.86 -11.66 10.38
C VAL A 93 -1.96 -11.93 9.37
N ILE A 94 -2.14 -11.00 8.43
CA ILE A 94 -2.99 -11.14 7.26
C ILE A 94 -2.50 -10.21 6.16
N ASP A 95 -2.21 -10.76 4.98
CA ASP A 95 -1.78 -10.00 3.81
C ASP A 95 -3.00 -9.30 3.17
N CYS A 96 -3.03 -7.96 3.27
CA CYS A 96 -4.12 -7.15 2.73
C CYS A 96 -4.12 -7.06 1.19
N ASN A 97 -3.05 -7.50 0.52
CA ASN A 97 -2.99 -7.57 -0.95
C ASN A 97 -3.20 -9.00 -1.46
N ARG A 98 -3.93 -9.82 -0.70
CA ARG A 98 -4.33 -11.20 -1.03
C ARG A 98 -5.82 -11.39 -0.74
N MET A 99 -6.48 -12.19 -1.57
CA MET A 99 -7.85 -12.61 -1.30
C MET A 99 -7.89 -13.42 0.03
N PRO A 100 -8.78 -13.08 0.99
CA PRO A 100 -8.94 -13.90 2.19
C PRO A 100 -9.27 -15.36 1.84
N GLY A 101 -8.60 -16.29 2.52
CA GLY A 101 -8.67 -17.73 2.22
C GLY A 101 -7.66 -18.21 1.18
N ASP A 102 -6.97 -17.32 0.45
CA ASP A 102 -5.80 -17.70 -0.35
C ASP A 102 -4.66 -18.18 0.57
N PRO A 103 -3.88 -19.21 0.21
CA PRO A 103 -2.75 -19.68 1.02
C PRO A 103 -1.70 -18.59 1.32
N GLY A 104 -1.60 -17.56 0.48
CA GLY A 104 -0.74 -16.41 0.69
C GLY A 104 -1.33 -15.32 1.58
N SER A 105 -2.63 -15.39 1.92
CA SER A 105 -3.29 -14.40 2.80
C SER A 105 -2.84 -14.54 4.26
N ILE A 106 -2.64 -15.78 4.73
CA ILE A 106 -2.06 -16.08 6.06
C ILE A 106 -1.00 -17.17 5.87
N PRO A 107 0.22 -16.82 5.46
CA PRO A 107 1.19 -17.80 5.00
C PRO A 107 1.82 -18.58 6.16
N ALA A 108 1.75 -19.91 6.11
CA ALA A 108 2.53 -20.80 6.99
C ALA A 108 4.01 -20.92 6.58
N LEU A 109 4.34 -20.51 5.35
CA LEU A 109 5.69 -20.49 4.78
C LEU A 109 5.80 -19.27 3.86
N THR A 110 6.82 -18.45 4.06
CA THR A 110 7.09 -17.28 3.19
C THR A 110 8.59 -17.15 2.94
N CYS A 111 8.99 -16.98 1.68
CA CYS A 111 10.41 -16.88 1.29
C CYS A 111 11.32 -17.99 1.86
N GLY A 112 10.79 -19.20 2.04
CA GLY A 112 11.52 -20.34 2.63
C GLY A 112 11.60 -20.33 4.16
N VAL A 113 11.00 -19.36 4.83
CA VAL A 113 10.91 -19.23 6.29
C VAL A 113 9.54 -19.74 6.76
N ALA A 114 9.54 -20.78 7.60
CA ALA A 114 8.32 -21.27 8.22
C ALA A 114 7.79 -20.22 9.21
N VAL A 115 6.48 -20.05 9.28
CA VAL A 115 5.79 -19.17 10.22
C VAL A 115 4.95 -20.06 11.15
N PRO A 116 5.52 -20.57 12.26
CA PRO A 116 4.84 -21.55 13.12
C PRO A 116 3.47 -21.11 13.62
N GLY A 117 3.30 -19.82 13.94
CA GLY A 117 2.04 -19.22 14.37
C GLY A 117 0.93 -19.26 13.32
N ASN A 118 1.26 -19.57 12.06
CA ASN A 118 0.33 -19.69 10.95
C ASN A 118 0.11 -21.15 10.50
N ALA A 119 0.80 -22.14 11.07
CA ALA A 119 0.80 -23.52 10.56
C ALA A 119 -0.55 -24.26 10.70
N ALA A 120 -1.38 -23.86 11.67
CA ALA A 120 -2.66 -24.50 11.98
C ALA A 120 -3.76 -23.46 12.26
N VAL A 121 -3.76 -22.36 11.50
CA VAL A 121 -4.82 -21.35 11.57
C VAL A 121 -6.15 -22.00 11.19
N THR A 122 -7.14 -21.89 12.07
CA THR A 122 -8.51 -22.35 11.81
C THR A 122 -9.27 -21.31 11.02
N ASP A 123 -10.37 -21.72 10.36
CA ASP A 123 -11.24 -20.80 9.64
C ASP A 123 -11.75 -19.66 10.54
N ALA A 124 -12.12 -19.98 11.78
CA ALA A 124 -12.57 -18.99 12.76
C ALA A 124 -11.49 -17.95 13.11
N GLU A 125 -10.23 -18.36 13.19
CA GLU A 125 -9.10 -17.45 13.42
C GLU A 125 -8.80 -16.62 12.17
N ALA A 126 -8.84 -17.22 10.98
CA ALA A 126 -8.69 -16.49 9.72
C ALA A 126 -9.77 -15.41 9.56
N ASP A 127 -11.03 -15.74 9.84
CA ASP A 127 -12.15 -14.81 9.83
C ASP A 127 -11.96 -13.68 10.86
N ALA A 128 -11.48 -14.00 12.07
CA ALA A 128 -11.20 -12.99 13.08
C ALA A 128 -10.11 -12.01 12.63
N ARG A 129 -9.05 -12.48 11.98
CA ARG A 129 -8.01 -11.61 11.38
C ARG A 129 -8.57 -10.75 10.24
N ALA A 130 -9.39 -11.35 9.39
CA ALA A 130 -10.03 -10.64 8.30
C ALA A 130 -10.94 -9.51 8.80
N GLN A 131 -11.79 -9.78 9.79
CA GLN A 131 -12.68 -8.79 10.39
C GLN A 131 -11.93 -7.68 11.13
N ALA A 132 -10.80 -8.01 11.77
CA ALA A 132 -10.05 -7.04 12.57
C ALA A 132 -9.17 -6.09 11.76
N TRP A 133 -8.54 -6.56 10.66
CA TRP A 133 -7.57 -5.74 9.92
C TRP A 133 -7.82 -5.63 8.43
N PHE A 134 -8.16 -6.74 7.76
CA PHE A 134 -8.39 -6.74 6.32
C PHE A 134 -9.63 -5.90 5.97
N GLN A 135 -10.80 -6.25 6.50
CA GLN A 135 -12.05 -5.59 6.14
C GLN A 135 -12.01 -4.08 6.43
N PRO A 136 -11.57 -3.61 7.62
CA PRO A 136 -11.52 -2.17 7.89
C PRO A 136 -10.54 -1.42 6.97
N TYR A 137 -9.41 -2.03 6.59
CA TYR A 137 -8.49 -1.44 5.62
C TYR A 137 -9.13 -1.28 4.24
N HIS A 138 -9.78 -2.33 3.72
CA HIS A 138 -10.46 -2.24 2.42
C HIS A 138 -11.68 -1.30 2.45
N ASP A 139 -12.42 -1.26 3.56
CA ASP A 139 -13.53 -0.31 3.76
C ASP A 139 -13.04 1.14 3.75
N ALA A 140 -11.87 1.42 4.33
CA ALA A 140 -11.26 2.74 4.31
C ALA A 140 -10.88 3.17 2.88
N ILE A 141 -10.33 2.25 2.07
CA ILE A 141 -10.05 2.50 0.64
C ILE A 141 -11.35 2.79 -0.12
N THR A 142 -12.38 1.94 0.03
CA THR A 142 -13.68 2.15 -0.60
C THR A 142 -14.28 3.52 -0.22
N THR A 143 -14.21 3.87 1.06
CA THR A 143 -14.70 5.14 1.58
C THR A 143 -13.94 6.33 0.97
N ALA A 144 -12.61 6.26 0.92
CA ALA A 144 -11.77 7.31 0.36
C ALA A 144 -12.01 7.51 -1.15
N LEU A 145 -12.12 6.43 -1.92
CA LEU A 145 -12.44 6.50 -3.36
C LEU A 145 -13.83 7.07 -3.60
N ALA A 146 -14.83 6.63 -2.83
CA ALA A 146 -16.19 7.15 -2.92
C ALA A 146 -16.24 8.66 -2.60
N HIS A 147 -15.44 9.10 -1.62
CA HIS A 147 -15.29 10.50 -1.28
C HIS A 147 -14.68 11.31 -2.44
N LEU A 148 -13.51 10.92 -2.93
CA LEU A 148 -12.86 11.58 -4.07
C LEU A 148 -13.78 11.66 -5.29
N ARG A 149 -14.50 10.58 -5.61
CA ARG A 149 -15.43 10.53 -6.73
C ARG A 149 -16.62 11.49 -6.60
N ARG A 150 -17.04 11.85 -5.38
CA ARG A 150 -18.12 12.82 -5.16
C ARG A 150 -17.65 14.26 -5.28
N HIS A 151 -16.38 14.53 -5.01
CA HIS A 151 -15.85 15.88 -4.85
C HIS A 151 -14.87 16.31 -5.95
N GLY A 152 -14.46 15.38 -6.82
CA GLY A 152 -13.50 15.64 -7.91
C GLY A 152 -13.75 14.78 -9.15
N PRO A 153 -12.74 14.64 -10.02
CA PRO A 153 -12.83 13.79 -11.20
C PRO A 153 -12.87 12.30 -10.81
N VAL A 154 -13.06 11.40 -11.79
CA VAL A 154 -12.96 9.95 -11.55
C VAL A 154 -11.59 9.66 -10.92
N PRO A 155 -11.52 9.10 -9.69
CA PRO A 155 -10.25 8.99 -8.98
C PRO A 155 -9.35 7.94 -9.63
N ALA A 156 -8.05 8.22 -9.66
CA ALA A 156 -7.01 7.23 -9.93
C ALA A 156 -6.52 6.59 -8.62
N MET A 157 -5.86 5.43 -8.71
CA MET A 157 -5.28 4.75 -7.54
C MET A 157 -3.81 4.39 -7.76
N VAL A 158 -2.97 4.71 -6.79
CA VAL A 158 -1.52 4.44 -6.83
C VAL A 158 -1.17 3.56 -5.64
N SER A 159 -0.70 2.34 -5.90
CA SER A 159 -0.13 1.50 -4.83
C SER A 159 1.39 1.69 -4.74
N VAL A 160 1.91 1.70 -3.51
CA VAL A 160 3.34 1.81 -3.22
C VAL A 160 3.80 0.61 -2.40
N HIS A 161 4.74 -0.14 -2.97
CA HIS A 161 5.39 -1.31 -2.39
C HIS A 161 6.91 -1.18 -2.47
N SER A 162 7.60 -2.10 -1.81
CA SER A 162 9.04 -2.26 -1.95
C SER A 162 9.44 -3.73 -1.95
N PHE A 163 10.59 -4.05 -2.57
CA PHE A 163 11.08 -5.41 -2.68
C PHE A 163 12.57 -5.54 -2.29
N THR A 164 12.94 -6.68 -1.71
CA THR A 164 14.36 -6.97 -1.36
C THR A 164 15.30 -6.98 -2.56
N PRO A 165 16.55 -6.48 -2.46
CA PRO A 165 17.43 -6.37 -3.63
C PRO A 165 17.83 -7.74 -4.21
N CYS A 166 17.75 -8.80 -3.39
CA CYS A 166 18.01 -10.17 -3.80
C CYS A 166 16.91 -11.09 -3.26
N LEU A 167 16.47 -12.06 -4.07
CA LEU A 167 15.66 -13.19 -3.61
C LEU A 167 16.55 -14.43 -3.57
N GLY A 168 16.91 -14.89 -2.38
CA GLY A 168 18.01 -15.85 -2.21
C GLY A 168 19.31 -15.24 -2.73
N THR A 169 19.94 -15.89 -3.71
CA THR A 169 21.18 -15.41 -4.35
C THR A 169 20.94 -14.64 -5.66
N ALA A 170 19.69 -14.59 -6.15
CA ALA A 170 19.36 -13.95 -7.42
C ALA A 170 19.23 -12.43 -7.25
N PRO A 171 20.08 -11.61 -7.89
CA PRO A 171 19.99 -10.17 -7.82
C PRO A 171 18.78 -9.66 -8.61
N ARG A 172 18.12 -8.62 -8.09
CA ARG A 172 17.03 -7.93 -8.77
C ARG A 172 17.52 -6.54 -9.22
N PRO A 173 17.87 -6.39 -10.51
CA PRO A 173 18.62 -5.22 -10.98
C PRO A 173 17.78 -3.94 -11.04
N TRP A 174 16.45 -4.08 -11.09
CA TRP A 174 15.53 -2.95 -11.19
C TRP A 174 15.62 -2.06 -9.95
N HIS A 175 15.64 -0.74 -10.16
CA HIS A 175 15.49 0.25 -9.10
C HIS A 175 14.00 0.44 -8.76
N VAL A 176 13.14 0.36 -9.78
CA VAL A 176 11.70 0.45 -9.65
C VAL A 176 10.99 -0.45 -10.66
N GLY A 177 9.96 -1.14 -10.19
CA GLY A 177 8.96 -1.82 -10.98
C GLY A 177 7.71 -0.97 -11.14
N VAL A 178 7.13 -0.97 -12.33
CA VAL A 178 5.80 -0.44 -12.62
C VAL A 178 4.91 -1.61 -12.98
N LEU A 179 3.97 -1.91 -12.09
CA LEU A 179 3.06 -3.04 -12.20
C LEU A 179 1.70 -2.56 -12.74
N SER A 180 1.16 -3.34 -13.64
CA SER A 180 -0.15 -3.11 -14.26
C SER A 180 -0.75 -4.40 -14.75
N ASN A 181 -2.09 -4.45 -14.73
CA ASN A 181 -2.85 -5.56 -15.29
C ASN A 181 -3.32 -5.20 -16.72
N ARG A 182 -4.63 -5.22 -16.98
CA ARG A 182 -5.22 -4.91 -18.29
C ARG A 182 -5.20 -3.42 -18.61
N ASP A 183 -5.54 -2.58 -17.63
CA ASP A 183 -5.48 -1.12 -17.77
C ASP A 183 -4.05 -0.64 -17.61
N ARG A 184 -3.49 -0.08 -18.69
CA ARG A 184 -2.13 0.45 -18.72
C ARG A 184 -2.07 1.95 -18.94
N ARG A 185 -3.21 2.66 -18.85
CA ARG A 185 -3.31 4.11 -19.13
C ARG A 185 -2.42 4.97 -18.22
N MET A 186 -2.18 4.53 -16.98
CA MET A 186 -1.18 5.15 -16.10
C MET A 186 0.22 4.54 -16.30
N ALA A 187 0.30 3.21 -16.41
CA ALA A 187 1.57 2.51 -16.44
C ALA A 187 2.45 2.88 -17.65
N GLU A 188 1.88 3.00 -18.85
CA GLU A 188 2.61 3.36 -20.07
C GLU A 188 3.32 4.72 -20.00
N PRO A 189 2.62 5.85 -19.71
CA PRO A 189 3.29 7.14 -19.62
C PRO A 189 4.26 7.22 -18.44
N VAL A 190 3.96 6.55 -17.31
CA VAL A 190 4.87 6.48 -16.16
C VAL A 190 6.14 5.70 -16.51
N LEU A 191 6.02 4.55 -17.18
CA LEU A 191 7.15 3.75 -17.67
C LEU A 191 8.04 4.58 -18.59
N ALA A 192 7.43 5.29 -19.55
CA ALA A 192 8.16 6.16 -20.47
C ALA A 192 8.91 7.28 -19.73
N ALA A 193 8.26 7.92 -18.76
CA ALA A 193 8.84 9.01 -17.97
C ALA A 193 9.98 8.53 -17.05
N LEU A 194 9.86 7.34 -16.45
CA LEU A 194 10.91 6.74 -15.63
C LEU A 194 12.09 6.26 -16.48
N ALA A 195 11.83 5.65 -17.63
CA ALA A 195 12.89 5.18 -18.54
C ALA A 195 13.73 6.34 -19.11
N ALA A 196 13.16 7.55 -19.18
CA ALA A 196 13.89 8.76 -19.58
C ALA A 196 14.84 9.30 -18.50
N ARG A 197 14.82 8.77 -17.26
CA ARG A 197 15.70 9.21 -16.17
C ARG A 197 17.05 8.50 -16.24
N PRO A 198 18.18 9.23 -16.37
CA PRO A 198 19.50 8.64 -16.43
C PRO A 198 19.79 7.78 -15.19
N GLY A 199 20.30 6.56 -15.41
CA GLY A 199 20.73 5.67 -14.33
C GLY A 199 19.62 4.86 -13.66
N LEU A 200 18.34 5.03 -14.04
CA LEU A 200 17.27 4.16 -13.54
C LEU A 200 17.15 2.88 -14.38
N VAL A 201 17.14 1.73 -13.69
CA VAL A 201 16.75 0.44 -14.28
C VAL A 201 15.29 0.23 -13.92
N VAL A 202 14.41 0.34 -14.91
CA VAL A 202 12.95 0.27 -14.73
C VAL A 202 12.44 -1.10 -15.18
N GLY A 203 11.61 -1.72 -14.35
CA GLY A 203 10.94 -2.97 -14.65
C GLY A 203 9.49 -2.75 -15.05
N ASP A 204 9.06 -3.22 -16.22
CA ASP A 204 7.62 -3.35 -16.54
C ASP A 204 7.16 -4.72 -16.04
N ASN A 205 6.30 -4.72 -15.02
CA ASN A 205 5.88 -5.95 -14.35
C ASN A 205 7.08 -6.82 -13.89
N GLN A 206 8.06 -6.16 -13.27
CA GLN A 206 9.19 -6.78 -12.59
C GLN A 206 9.40 -6.09 -11.23
N PRO A 207 9.86 -6.81 -10.19
CA PRO A 207 10.17 -8.24 -10.18
C PRO A 207 8.92 -9.13 -10.05
N TYR A 208 7.76 -8.53 -9.86
CA TYR A 208 6.45 -9.18 -9.84
C TYR A 208 5.58 -8.63 -10.95
N SER A 209 4.54 -9.37 -11.33
CA SER A 209 3.58 -8.96 -12.35
C SER A 209 2.24 -8.58 -11.72
N GLY A 210 1.75 -7.39 -12.03
CA GLY A 210 0.41 -6.93 -11.66
C GLY A 210 -0.72 -7.73 -12.32
N ARG A 211 -0.39 -8.64 -13.25
CA ARG A 211 -1.33 -9.62 -13.83
C ARG A 211 -1.52 -10.85 -12.95
N GLU A 212 -0.62 -11.06 -12.00
CA GLU A 212 -0.59 -12.24 -11.12
C GLU A 212 -0.93 -11.86 -9.67
N ILE A 213 -0.39 -10.73 -9.20
CA ILE A 213 -0.45 -10.31 -7.80
C ILE A 213 -0.82 -8.83 -7.74
N ASN A 214 -2.09 -8.52 -7.46
CA ASN A 214 -2.56 -7.13 -7.40
C ASN A 214 -3.94 -6.95 -6.76
N TYR A 215 -4.27 -7.74 -5.71
CA TYR A 215 -5.64 -7.84 -5.17
C TYR A 215 -6.28 -6.47 -4.87
N THR A 216 -5.56 -5.56 -4.21
CA THR A 216 -6.09 -4.25 -3.81
C THR A 216 -6.43 -3.38 -5.00
N LEU A 217 -5.54 -3.27 -5.98
CA LEU A 217 -5.82 -2.51 -7.20
C LEU A 217 -6.90 -3.19 -8.05
N ASP A 218 -6.86 -4.50 -8.22
CA ASP A 218 -7.86 -5.22 -9.02
C ASP A 218 -9.27 -5.08 -8.40
N THR A 219 -9.38 -5.15 -7.08
CA THR A 219 -10.65 -5.03 -6.35
C THR A 219 -11.23 -3.63 -6.40
N HIS A 220 -10.42 -2.61 -6.07
CA HIS A 220 -10.93 -1.25 -5.89
C HIS A 220 -10.86 -0.38 -7.14
N ALA A 221 -9.89 -0.62 -8.03
CA ALA A 221 -9.70 0.16 -9.23
C ALA A 221 -10.03 -0.63 -10.51
N GLY A 222 -9.43 -1.80 -10.70
CA GLY A 222 -9.61 -2.63 -11.90
C GLY A 222 -11.08 -2.99 -12.15
N ALA A 223 -11.76 -3.55 -11.16
CA ALA A 223 -13.17 -3.93 -11.25
C ALA A 223 -14.11 -2.73 -11.51
N ALA A 224 -13.71 -1.53 -11.08
CA ALA A 224 -14.46 -0.29 -11.25
C ALA A 224 -14.04 0.52 -12.49
N GLY A 225 -13.08 0.04 -13.26
CA GLY A 225 -12.53 0.73 -14.44
C GLY A 225 -11.79 2.03 -14.13
N LEU A 226 -11.31 2.19 -12.89
CA LEU A 226 -10.55 3.35 -12.45
C LEU A 226 -9.09 3.25 -12.91
N PRO A 227 -8.44 4.36 -13.31
CA PRO A 227 -7.03 4.36 -13.63
C PRO A 227 -6.20 3.94 -12.43
N HIS A 228 -5.22 3.06 -12.63
CA HIS A 228 -4.36 2.60 -11.54
C HIS A 228 -2.96 2.21 -11.99
N VAL A 229 -2.03 2.25 -11.04
CA VAL A 229 -0.66 1.76 -11.19
C VAL A 229 -0.11 1.33 -9.84
N SER A 230 0.75 0.32 -9.82
CA SER A 230 1.51 -0.09 -8.64
C SER A 230 3.01 0.17 -8.86
N PHE A 231 3.67 0.69 -7.84
CA PHE A 231 5.12 0.86 -7.80
C PHE A 231 5.75 -0.15 -6.86
N GLU A 232 6.80 -0.80 -7.33
CA GLU A 232 7.66 -1.68 -6.54
C GLU A 232 9.05 -1.03 -6.46
N ILE A 233 9.47 -0.53 -5.30
CA ILE A 233 10.76 0.16 -5.16
C ILE A 233 11.78 -0.77 -4.52
N ARG A 234 13.01 -0.83 -5.04
CA ARG A 234 14.03 -1.69 -4.43
C ARG A 234 14.39 -1.16 -3.04
N GLN A 235 14.21 -1.98 -2.01
CA GLN A 235 14.15 -1.51 -0.62
C GLN A 235 15.46 -0.88 -0.10
N ASP A 236 16.63 -1.23 -0.68
CA ASP A 236 17.91 -0.59 -0.34
C ASP A 236 17.91 0.91 -0.65
N LEU A 237 17.10 1.34 -1.62
CA LEU A 237 16.98 2.73 -2.05
C LEU A 237 15.99 3.53 -1.20
N VAL A 238 15.26 2.86 -0.31
CA VAL A 238 14.25 3.44 0.58
C VAL A 238 14.43 2.95 2.02
N ALA A 239 15.65 2.58 2.40
CA ALA A 239 15.94 2.10 3.75
C ALA A 239 15.92 3.22 4.81
N ASP A 240 15.98 4.49 4.40
CA ASP A 240 16.04 5.65 5.29
C ASP A 240 15.16 6.82 4.80
N PRO A 241 14.91 7.83 5.65
CA PRO A 241 14.07 8.98 5.30
C PRO A 241 14.53 9.82 4.10
N ALA A 242 15.84 9.86 3.81
CA ALA A 242 16.34 10.58 2.63
C ALA A 242 15.91 9.85 1.36
N GLY A 243 16.10 8.52 1.33
CA GLY A 243 15.61 7.66 0.25
C GLY A 243 14.10 7.77 0.05
N TRP A 244 13.32 7.86 1.13
CA TRP A 244 11.87 8.08 1.04
C TRP A 244 11.54 9.40 0.33
N GLY A 245 12.25 10.47 0.69
CA GLY A 245 12.07 11.80 0.11
C GLY A 245 12.42 11.86 -1.37
N ASP A 246 13.54 11.25 -1.74
CA ASP A 246 14.03 11.20 -3.13
C ASP A 246 13.06 10.42 -4.03
N TRP A 247 12.62 9.23 -3.58
CA TRP A 247 11.67 8.42 -4.33
C TRP A 247 10.29 9.05 -4.41
N ALA A 248 9.78 9.62 -3.30
CA ALA A 248 8.50 10.33 -3.34
C ALA A 248 8.54 11.55 -4.28
N ALA A 249 9.66 12.26 -4.35
CA ALA A 249 9.85 13.36 -5.30
C ALA A 249 9.83 12.86 -6.74
N LEU A 250 10.64 11.82 -7.05
CA LEU A 250 10.70 11.22 -8.37
C LEU A 250 9.34 10.70 -8.84
N LEU A 251 8.63 9.97 -7.99
CA LEU A 251 7.31 9.43 -8.31
C LEU A 251 6.28 10.55 -8.51
N ALA A 252 6.29 11.59 -7.68
CA ALA A 252 5.42 12.75 -7.87
C ALA A 252 5.70 13.45 -9.21
N ASP A 253 6.97 13.63 -9.58
CA ASP A 253 7.37 14.26 -10.83
C ASP A 253 6.89 13.51 -12.08
N VAL A 254 6.86 12.16 -12.05
CA VAL A 254 6.37 11.35 -13.18
C VAL A 254 4.85 11.18 -13.16
N LEU A 255 4.22 11.19 -11.98
CA LEU A 255 2.76 11.05 -11.86
C LEU A 255 2.02 12.35 -12.14
N ALA A 256 2.55 13.50 -11.75
CA ALA A 256 1.84 14.78 -11.83
C ALA A 256 1.38 15.12 -13.27
N PRO A 257 2.20 14.97 -14.33
CA PRO A 257 1.73 15.18 -15.70
C PRO A 257 0.64 14.19 -16.11
N VAL A 258 0.75 12.92 -15.71
CA VAL A 258 -0.21 11.87 -16.02
C VAL A 258 -1.56 12.15 -15.37
N LEU A 259 -1.55 12.53 -14.08
CA LEU A 259 -2.74 12.89 -13.31
C LEU A 259 -3.36 14.24 -13.75
N ALA A 260 -2.62 15.09 -14.46
CA ALA A 260 -3.18 16.32 -15.02
C ALA A 260 -4.02 16.08 -16.29
N GLU A 261 -3.87 14.92 -16.94
CA GLU A 261 -4.59 14.57 -18.16
C GLU A 261 -6.06 14.27 -17.88
N SER A 262 -6.96 15.15 -18.28
CA SER A 262 -8.42 14.96 -18.12
C SER A 262 -8.94 13.66 -18.78
N ALA A 263 -8.27 13.17 -19.82
CA ALA A 263 -8.61 11.92 -20.48
C ALA A 263 -8.33 10.68 -19.60
N LEU A 264 -7.39 10.79 -18.65
CA LEU A 264 -7.09 9.74 -17.69
C LEU A 264 -8.31 9.45 -16.82
N HIS A 265 -8.95 10.50 -16.30
CA HIS A 265 -10.02 10.42 -15.31
C HIS A 265 -11.37 10.06 -15.90
N ARG A 266 -11.44 8.89 -16.55
CA ARG A 266 -12.65 8.29 -17.11
C ARG A 266 -12.70 6.81 -16.76
N ILE A 267 -13.90 6.32 -16.51
CA ILE A 267 -14.15 4.90 -16.32
C ILE A 267 -13.94 4.19 -17.66
N ALA A 268 -13.07 3.19 -17.68
CA ALA A 268 -12.90 2.29 -18.82
C ALA A 268 -12.74 0.86 -18.31
N ILE A 269 -13.54 -0.05 -18.85
CA ILE A 269 -13.44 -1.48 -18.53
C ILE A 269 -12.62 -2.10 -19.66
N ALA A 270 -11.42 -2.59 -19.32
CA ALA A 270 -10.50 -3.28 -20.23
C ALA A 270 -10.70 -4.80 -20.22
#